data_AF-A0A9E3QCV4-F1
#
_entry.id   AF-A0A9E3QCV4-F1
#
_cell.length_a   1.000
_cell.length_b   1.000
_cell.length_c   1.000
_cell.angle_alpha   90.00
_cell.angle_beta   90.00
_cell.angle_gamma   90.00
#
_symmetry.space_group_name_H-M   'P 1'
#
loop_
_entity.id
_entity.type
_entity.pdbx_description
1 polymer ?
#
loop_
_entity_poly.entity_id
_entity_poly.type
_entity_poly.pdbx_seq_one_letter_code
_entity_poly.pdbx_strand_id
1 'polypeptide(L)'
;MLRRSALVAVTVVLLEATAKAATVSLDSADRELLTTYARDTWRSLDALAAVGPLPADGLYRSDKGWTALGYTSPTNIAAYLWSTLAATDLGLIDREESDQRLRQMLAALGRLERAHGFFFNWYDPRTGARLQAWPDGSAVRPFLSTVDNGWLAAALIMVGNARPELRAEAEALLRPMNFGLFYDPYDPADPIAHPGLLRGGYFTDVNALAGFHYGMLNTEPRIASYIGIALGQLPREHYARMTRGTATGPDGDRIVPSWDGTMFEALMVPLFVPEADWAPASWGVNHALYVRAQIDYGLHDARLGYWGLSASCDPAGGYRAFGVAALGAGAPPLERATIITPHASFLALPFAPEEAMANLRALTRDFPVYGPYGFYDAVDITTGRVCDCILTLDQGMILAALANALGTGELQRAFSAGIIEATIRPLLAADRFEPEAGAAMALRNPKDDVLPPVSAPIAPSPAPPTAPARRRRSKRRRGAGQAK
;
A
#
# COMPACT_ATOMS: atom_id res chain seq x y z
N MET A 1 46.69 50.49 5.32
CA MET A 1 45.81 50.00 6.40
C MET A 1 44.37 50.40 6.08
N LEU A 2 43.50 49.38 5.96
CA LEU A 2 42.02 49.36 6.03
C LEU A 2 41.23 50.29 5.08
N ARG A 3 40.10 49.93 4.47
CA ARG A 3 39.30 48.71 4.26
C ARG A 3 38.34 49.15 3.12
N ARG A 4 38.22 48.41 2.02
CA ARG A 4 37.10 48.58 1.08
C ARG A 4 36.35 47.26 0.99
N SER A 5 35.22 47.23 1.69
CA SER A 5 34.23 46.18 1.62
C SER A 5 33.56 46.20 0.25
N ALA A 6 33.73 45.14 -0.54
CA ALA A 6 32.91 44.89 -1.71
C ALA A 6 31.73 44.01 -1.28
N LEU A 7 30.55 44.61 -1.28
CA LEU A 7 29.28 43.92 -1.07
C LEU A 7 29.00 43.11 -2.34
N VAL A 8 29.14 41.78 -2.28
CA VAL A 8 28.66 40.89 -3.34
C VAL A 8 27.15 40.73 -3.11
N ALA A 9 26.36 41.36 -3.98
CA ALA A 9 24.93 41.12 -4.04
C ALA A 9 24.71 39.71 -4.59
N VAL A 10 24.43 38.76 -3.71
CA VAL A 10 23.92 37.44 -4.08
C VAL A 10 22.43 37.61 -4.34
N THR A 11 22.06 37.67 -5.62
CA THR A 11 20.67 37.60 -6.05
C THR A 11 20.19 36.17 -5.85
N VAL A 12 19.53 35.91 -4.71
CA VAL A 12 18.76 34.68 -4.49
C VAL A 12 17.52 34.79 -5.36
N VAL A 13 17.52 34.11 -6.51
CA VAL A 13 16.29 33.85 -7.27
C VAL A 13 15.52 32.80 -6.49
N LEU A 14 14.55 33.23 -5.67
CA LEU A 14 13.51 32.35 -5.16
C LEU A 14 12.66 31.91 -6.36
N LEU A 15 12.86 30.66 -6.82
CA LEU A 15 11.80 29.97 -7.55
C LEU A 15 10.74 29.57 -6.53
N GLU A 16 9.69 30.38 -6.42
CA GLU A 16 8.41 29.91 -5.87
C GLU A 16 7.79 28.95 -6.90
N ALA A 17 8.18 27.67 -6.81
CA ALA A 17 7.44 26.61 -7.45
C ALA A 17 6.16 26.39 -6.65
N THR A 18 5.10 27.10 -7.01
CA THR A 18 3.75 26.75 -6.56
C THR A 18 3.39 25.41 -7.18
N ALA A 19 3.58 24.32 -6.43
CA ALA A 19 3.11 22.98 -6.78
C ALA A 19 1.58 22.98 -6.75
N LYS A 20 0.97 23.40 -7.86
CA LYS A 20 -0.36 22.95 -8.25
C LYS A 20 -0.15 21.50 -8.70
N ALA A 21 -0.87 20.50 -8.14
CA ALA A 21 -0.79 19.12 -8.62
C ALA A 21 -0.72 19.11 -10.15
N ALA A 22 0.41 18.65 -10.66
CA ALA A 22 0.56 18.42 -12.08
C ALA A 22 -0.48 17.35 -12.43
N THR A 23 -1.51 17.70 -13.20
CA THR A 23 -2.29 16.70 -13.92
C THR A 23 -1.30 15.80 -14.63
N VAL A 24 -1.30 14.50 -14.33
CA VAL A 24 -0.35 13.54 -14.89
C VAL A 24 -0.31 13.72 -16.41
N SER A 25 0.82 14.20 -16.92
CA SER A 25 0.99 14.51 -18.34
C SER A 25 1.26 13.20 -19.09
N LEU A 26 0.17 12.48 -19.38
CA LEU A 26 0.21 11.24 -20.15
C LEU A 26 -0.08 11.53 -21.62
N ASP A 27 0.75 11.02 -22.51
CA ASP A 27 0.48 11.00 -23.94
C ASP A 27 -0.69 10.05 -24.28
N SER A 28 -1.16 10.07 -25.53
CA SER A 28 -2.29 9.24 -25.94
C SER A 28 -2.01 7.73 -25.84
N ALA A 29 -0.77 7.30 -26.09
CA ALA A 29 -0.39 5.89 -26.05
C ALA A 29 -0.29 5.38 -24.61
N ASP A 30 0.25 6.20 -23.70
CA ASP A 30 0.25 5.94 -22.26
C ASP A 30 -1.18 5.82 -21.73
N ARG A 31 -2.08 6.74 -22.11
CA ARG A 31 -3.49 6.67 -21.68
C ARG A 31 -4.19 5.40 -22.16
N GLU A 32 -3.98 5.01 -23.41
CA GLU A 32 -4.56 3.77 -23.96
C GLU A 32 -4.02 2.53 -23.23
N LEU A 33 -2.72 2.51 -22.95
CA LEU A 33 -2.09 1.41 -22.23
C LEU A 33 -2.59 1.31 -20.77
N LEU A 34 -2.66 2.43 -20.06
CA LEU A 34 -3.21 2.47 -18.70
C LEU A 34 -4.70 2.09 -18.68
N THR A 35 -5.47 2.46 -19.70
CA THR A 35 -6.88 2.03 -19.84
C THR A 35 -6.99 0.51 -20.01
N THR A 36 -6.05 -0.10 -20.74
CA THR A 36 -5.95 -1.56 -20.87
C THR A 36 -5.63 -2.20 -19.52
N TYR A 37 -4.64 -1.67 -18.81
CA TYR A 37 -4.28 -2.14 -17.47
C TYR A 37 -5.47 -2.04 -16.50
N ALA A 38 -6.24 -0.94 -16.55
CA ALA A 38 -7.42 -0.78 -15.72
C ALA A 38 -8.48 -1.86 -15.96
N ARG A 39 -8.75 -2.18 -17.23
CA ARG A 39 -9.70 -3.24 -17.60
C ARG A 39 -9.25 -4.61 -17.08
N ASP A 40 -7.97 -4.92 -17.21
CA ASP A 40 -7.44 -6.23 -16.81
C ASP A 40 -7.26 -6.36 -15.29
N THR A 41 -6.92 -5.27 -14.59
CA THR A 41 -6.96 -5.21 -13.12
C THR A 41 -8.40 -5.34 -12.60
N TRP A 42 -9.40 -4.73 -13.24
CA TRP A 42 -10.80 -4.94 -12.83
C TRP A 42 -11.23 -6.41 -12.98
N ARG A 43 -10.79 -7.10 -14.04
CA ARG A 43 -11.06 -8.54 -14.21
C ARG A 43 -10.49 -9.38 -13.05
N SER A 44 -9.34 -9.00 -12.50
CA SER A 44 -8.75 -9.72 -11.37
C SER A 44 -9.58 -9.52 -10.10
N LEU A 45 -10.00 -8.29 -9.82
CA LEU A 45 -10.86 -7.95 -8.69
C LEU A 45 -12.24 -8.60 -8.79
N ASP A 46 -12.82 -8.69 -9.99
CA ASP A 46 -14.07 -9.42 -10.23
C ASP A 46 -13.91 -10.92 -9.96
N ALA A 47 -12.81 -11.52 -10.40
CA ALA A 47 -12.51 -12.93 -10.12
C ALA A 47 -12.26 -13.20 -8.62
N LEU A 48 -11.62 -12.26 -7.91
CA LEU A 48 -11.39 -12.31 -6.46
C LEU A 48 -12.71 -12.22 -5.67
N ALA A 49 -13.69 -11.45 -6.17
CA ALA A 49 -15.01 -11.29 -5.58
C ALA A 49 -16.00 -12.40 -5.95
N ALA A 50 -15.80 -13.10 -7.07
CA ALA A 50 -16.69 -14.17 -7.54
C ALA A 50 -16.72 -15.42 -6.63
N VAL A 51 -15.86 -15.48 -5.62
CA VAL A 51 -15.69 -16.63 -4.73
C VAL A 51 -16.82 -16.77 -3.70
N GLY A 52 -17.53 -15.69 -3.42
CA GLY A 52 -18.47 -15.61 -2.30
C GLY A 52 -18.98 -14.19 -2.03
N PRO A 53 -19.62 -13.96 -0.87
CA PRO A 53 -20.11 -12.63 -0.47
C PRO A 53 -19.00 -11.61 -0.18
N LEU A 54 -17.75 -12.03 0.01
CA LEU A 54 -16.59 -11.17 0.25
C LEU A 54 -15.48 -11.51 -0.78
N PRO A 55 -14.62 -10.55 -1.16
CA PRO A 55 -13.45 -10.85 -1.97
C PRO A 55 -12.48 -11.76 -1.20
N ALA A 56 -11.84 -12.71 -1.87
CA ALA A 56 -10.71 -13.43 -1.28
C ALA A 56 -9.51 -12.49 -1.06
N ASP A 57 -8.56 -12.88 -0.22
CA ASP A 57 -7.29 -12.17 -0.04
C ASP A 57 -6.43 -12.18 -1.31
N GLY A 58 -6.46 -13.28 -2.05
CA GLY A 58 -5.73 -13.42 -3.30
C GLY A 58 -6.15 -14.65 -4.12
N LEU A 59 -5.70 -14.66 -5.38
CA LEU A 59 -5.73 -15.83 -6.25
C LEU A 59 -4.32 -16.40 -6.35
N TYR A 60 -4.19 -17.73 -6.27
CA TYR A 60 -2.93 -18.44 -6.47
C TYR A 60 -3.02 -19.38 -7.66
N ARG A 61 -1.98 -19.38 -8.49
CA ARG A 61 -1.89 -20.23 -9.67
C ARG A 61 -1.20 -21.55 -9.33
N SER A 62 -1.83 -22.63 -9.76
CA SER A 62 -1.27 -23.99 -9.74
C SER A 62 -1.34 -24.60 -11.14
N ASP A 63 -0.91 -25.85 -11.26
CA ASP A 63 -1.13 -26.69 -12.44
C ASP A 63 -2.62 -26.84 -12.81
N LYS A 64 -3.51 -26.64 -11.84
CA LYS A 64 -4.97 -26.69 -12.00
C LYS A 64 -5.61 -25.35 -12.33
N GLY A 65 -4.83 -24.29 -12.51
CA GLY A 65 -5.29 -22.93 -12.75
C GLY A 65 -5.32 -22.07 -11.48
N TRP A 66 -6.07 -20.98 -11.54
CA TRP A 66 -6.19 -19.99 -10.46
C TRP A 66 -7.20 -20.45 -9.41
N THR A 67 -6.80 -20.41 -8.14
CA THR A 67 -7.63 -20.76 -6.99
C THR A 67 -7.61 -19.64 -5.99
N ALA A 68 -8.78 -19.24 -5.50
CA ALA A 68 -8.89 -18.23 -4.47
C ALA A 68 -8.56 -18.76 -3.08
N LEU A 69 -7.93 -17.91 -2.28
CA LEU A 69 -7.68 -18.18 -0.86
C LEU A 69 -8.98 -18.33 -0.06
N GLY A 70 -8.91 -19.15 0.99
CA GLY A 70 -10.02 -19.39 1.92
C GLY A 70 -10.16 -18.34 3.01
N TYR A 71 -9.55 -17.17 2.87
CA TYR A 71 -9.60 -16.09 3.84
C TYR A 71 -9.58 -14.71 3.17
N THR A 72 -10.02 -13.69 3.91
CA THR A 72 -10.00 -12.28 3.54
C THR A 72 -9.90 -11.40 4.78
N SER A 73 -9.59 -10.11 4.61
CA SER A 73 -9.39 -9.13 5.67
C SER A 73 -10.26 -7.88 5.48
N PRO A 74 -10.47 -7.06 6.52
CA PRO A 74 -11.15 -5.77 6.36
C PRO A 74 -10.50 -4.87 5.30
N THR A 75 -9.17 -4.88 5.18
CA THR A 75 -8.45 -4.12 4.13
C THR A 75 -8.80 -4.61 2.73
N ASN A 76 -8.90 -5.92 2.50
CA ASN A 76 -9.26 -6.44 1.17
C ASN A 76 -10.73 -6.18 0.82
N ILE A 77 -11.62 -6.22 1.81
CA ILE A 77 -13.03 -5.84 1.62
C ILE A 77 -13.12 -4.35 1.28
N ALA A 78 -12.38 -3.51 2.00
CA ALA A 78 -12.24 -2.09 1.70
C ALA A 78 -11.71 -1.90 0.27
N ALA A 79 -10.73 -2.72 -0.13
CA ALA A 79 -10.12 -2.66 -1.44
C ALA A 79 -11.10 -2.88 -2.57
N TYR A 80 -11.99 -3.85 -2.41
CA TYR A 80 -13.05 -4.08 -3.37
C TYR A 80 -14.08 -2.93 -3.40
N LEU A 81 -14.43 -2.34 -2.25
CA LEU A 81 -15.35 -1.20 -2.19
C LEU A 81 -14.82 0.02 -2.97
N TRP A 82 -13.59 0.46 -2.70
CA TRP A 82 -13.02 1.60 -3.43
C TRP A 82 -12.73 1.25 -4.89
N SER A 83 -12.37 0.00 -5.18
CA SER A 83 -12.19 -0.48 -6.56
C SER A 83 -13.48 -0.44 -7.36
N THR A 84 -14.63 -0.70 -6.73
CA THR A 84 -15.94 -0.61 -7.39
C THR A 84 -16.26 0.85 -7.75
N LEU A 85 -15.96 1.80 -6.87
CA LEU A 85 -16.05 3.24 -7.18
C LEU A 85 -15.09 3.61 -8.33
N ALA A 86 -13.83 3.19 -8.24
CA ALA A 86 -12.81 3.43 -9.27
C ALA A 86 -13.21 2.88 -10.64
N ALA A 87 -13.74 1.66 -10.70
CA ALA A 87 -14.23 1.03 -11.92
C ALA A 87 -15.39 1.80 -12.55
N THR A 88 -16.22 2.44 -11.73
CA THR A 88 -17.31 3.31 -12.21
C THR A 88 -16.76 4.61 -12.79
N ASP A 89 -15.83 5.27 -12.09
CA ASP A 89 -15.17 6.51 -12.53
C ASP A 89 -14.42 6.32 -13.87
N LEU A 90 -13.85 5.12 -14.06
CA LEU A 90 -13.15 4.71 -15.28
C LEU A 90 -14.08 4.20 -16.39
N GLY A 91 -15.40 4.08 -16.14
CA GLY A 91 -16.37 3.54 -17.09
C GLY A 91 -16.17 2.06 -17.43
N LEU A 92 -15.55 1.28 -16.54
CA LEU A 92 -15.38 -0.17 -16.69
C LEU A 92 -16.65 -0.94 -16.35
N ILE A 93 -17.44 -0.39 -15.42
CA ILE A 93 -18.81 -0.81 -15.09
C ILE A 93 -19.71 0.42 -15.07
N ASP A 94 -21.00 0.22 -15.29
CA ASP A 94 -21.96 1.31 -15.16
C ASP A 94 -22.36 1.56 -13.69
N ARG A 95 -23.13 2.63 -13.48
CA ARG A 95 -23.56 3.05 -12.15
C ARG A 95 -24.51 2.04 -11.49
N GLU A 96 -25.37 1.39 -12.25
CA GLU A 96 -26.35 0.44 -11.70
C GLU A 96 -25.65 -0.81 -11.17
N GLU A 97 -24.72 -1.37 -11.95
CA GLU A 97 -23.89 -2.50 -11.53
C GLU A 97 -23.03 -2.13 -10.31
N SER A 98 -22.41 -0.94 -10.32
CA SER A 98 -21.65 -0.42 -9.19
C SER A 98 -22.48 -0.38 -7.90
N ASP A 99 -23.65 0.24 -7.95
CA ASP A 99 -24.52 0.41 -6.78
C ASP A 99 -25.04 -0.95 -6.27
N GLN A 100 -25.30 -1.90 -7.18
CA GLN A 100 -25.64 -3.27 -6.80
C GLN A 100 -24.50 -3.96 -6.04
N ARG A 101 -23.27 -3.91 -6.58
CA ARG A 101 -22.08 -4.52 -5.96
C ARG A 101 -21.76 -3.90 -4.59
N LEU A 102 -21.80 -2.57 -4.49
CA LEU A 102 -21.61 -1.86 -3.22
C LEU A 102 -22.67 -2.25 -2.19
N ARG A 103 -23.95 -2.28 -2.58
CA ARG A 103 -25.05 -2.69 -1.68
C ARG A 103 -24.89 -4.14 -1.19
N GLN A 104 -24.49 -5.05 -2.07
CA GLN A 104 -24.22 -6.44 -1.71
C GLN A 104 -23.08 -6.54 -0.68
N MET A 105 -22.00 -5.78 -0.90
CA MET A 105 -20.85 -5.77 0.01
C MET A 105 -21.17 -5.16 1.38
N LEU A 106 -21.89 -4.03 1.42
CA LEU A 106 -22.37 -3.42 2.67
C LEU A 106 -23.29 -4.38 3.44
N ALA A 107 -24.19 -5.08 2.74
CA ALA A 107 -25.04 -6.09 3.34
C ALA A 107 -24.25 -7.29 3.89
N ALA A 108 -23.18 -7.71 3.19
CA ALA A 108 -22.28 -8.77 3.66
C ALA A 108 -21.54 -8.35 4.94
N LEU A 109 -20.94 -7.15 4.96
CA LEU A 109 -20.31 -6.55 6.13
C LEU A 109 -21.27 -6.47 7.32
N GLY A 110 -22.54 -6.12 7.09
CA GLY A 110 -23.56 -6.05 8.13
C GLY A 110 -23.82 -7.37 8.87
N ARG A 111 -23.51 -8.51 8.26
CA ARG A 111 -23.70 -9.86 8.83
C ARG A 111 -22.46 -10.43 9.53
N LEU A 112 -21.29 -9.79 9.39
CA LEU A 112 -20.06 -10.32 9.97
C LEU A 112 -20.06 -10.21 11.49
N GLU A 113 -19.46 -11.22 12.14
CA GLU A 113 -19.13 -11.17 13.56
C GLU A 113 -18.18 -10.00 13.81
N ARG A 114 -18.44 -9.20 14.84
CA ARG A 114 -17.70 -7.98 15.17
C ARG A 114 -17.55 -7.83 16.67
N ALA A 115 -16.57 -7.06 17.11
CA ALA A 115 -16.37 -6.71 18.52
C ALA A 115 -15.98 -5.24 18.66
N HIS A 116 -16.51 -4.58 19.70
CA HIS A 116 -16.26 -3.14 19.97
C HIS A 116 -16.54 -2.21 18.76
N GLY A 117 -17.47 -2.60 17.89
CA GLY A 117 -17.78 -1.87 16.65
C GLY A 117 -16.83 -2.14 15.48
N PHE A 118 -15.75 -2.88 15.70
CA PHE A 118 -14.73 -3.22 14.71
C PHE A 118 -14.86 -4.65 14.16
N PHE A 119 -14.24 -4.87 13.01
CA PHE A 119 -14.17 -6.15 12.33
C PHE A 119 -12.89 -6.89 12.74
N PHE A 120 -13.02 -8.20 12.95
CA PHE A 120 -11.89 -9.11 13.11
C PHE A 120 -11.01 -9.14 11.85
N ASN A 121 -9.75 -9.52 12.04
CA ASN A 121 -8.76 -9.46 10.97
C ASN A 121 -9.01 -10.45 9.82
N TRP A 122 -9.68 -11.58 10.09
CA TRP A 122 -9.81 -12.67 9.12
C TRP A 122 -11.21 -13.28 9.10
N TYR A 123 -11.76 -13.41 7.89
CA TYR A 123 -13.02 -14.10 7.60
C TYR A 123 -12.83 -15.08 6.46
N ASP A 124 -13.63 -16.15 6.43
CA ASP A 124 -13.81 -16.97 5.24
C ASP A 124 -14.64 -16.18 4.20
N PRO A 125 -14.15 -15.97 2.97
CA PRO A 125 -14.81 -15.11 1.99
C PRO A 125 -16.08 -15.72 1.39
N ARG A 126 -16.27 -17.04 1.52
CA ARG A 126 -17.41 -17.80 0.98
C ARG A 126 -18.61 -17.77 1.92
N THR A 127 -18.34 -17.70 3.22
CA THR A 127 -19.36 -17.82 4.28
C THR A 127 -19.51 -16.55 5.11
N GLY A 128 -18.49 -15.70 5.18
CA GLY A 128 -18.42 -14.57 6.11
C GLY A 128 -18.16 -14.99 7.56
N ALA A 129 -17.87 -16.26 7.83
CA ALA A 129 -17.54 -16.72 9.17
C ALA A 129 -16.17 -16.19 9.60
N ARG A 130 -16.04 -15.73 10.85
CA ARG A 130 -14.74 -15.37 11.43
C ARG A 130 -13.82 -16.59 11.40
N LEU A 131 -12.61 -16.41 10.87
CA LEU A 131 -11.65 -17.49 10.77
C LEU A 131 -11.16 -17.88 12.18
N GLN A 132 -11.18 -19.17 12.50
CA GLN A 132 -10.72 -19.71 13.80
C GLN A 132 -9.44 -20.53 13.69
N ALA A 133 -9.18 -21.06 12.49
CA ALA A 133 -7.97 -21.82 12.18
C ALA A 133 -7.53 -21.51 10.75
N TRP A 134 -6.23 -21.47 10.55
CA TRP A 134 -5.59 -21.36 9.26
C TRP A 134 -5.68 -22.68 8.48
N PRO A 135 -5.40 -22.68 7.15
CA PRO A 135 -5.40 -23.90 6.35
C PRO A 135 -4.46 -25.00 6.85
N ASP A 136 -3.37 -24.64 7.53
CA ASP A 136 -2.44 -25.58 8.16
C ASP A 136 -2.90 -26.10 9.54
N GLY A 137 -4.08 -25.66 10.00
CA GLY A 137 -4.67 -26.05 11.28
C GLY A 137 -4.24 -25.19 12.48
N SER A 138 -3.31 -24.25 12.30
CA SER A 138 -2.90 -23.35 13.39
C SER A 138 -4.02 -22.37 13.75
N ALA A 139 -4.16 -22.03 15.04
CA ALA A 139 -5.27 -21.21 15.52
C ALA A 139 -5.13 -19.74 15.11
N VAL A 140 -6.25 -19.12 14.71
CA VAL A 140 -6.34 -17.68 14.44
C VAL A 140 -6.82 -16.99 15.69
N ARG A 141 -6.02 -16.04 16.20
CA ARG A 141 -6.44 -15.25 17.36
C ARG A 141 -7.46 -14.19 16.96
N PRO A 142 -8.48 -13.92 17.80
CA PRO A 142 -9.50 -12.91 17.51
C PRO A 142 -8.94 -11.50 17.74
N PHE A 143 -8.38 -10.93 16.67
CA PHE A 143 -7.69 -9.64 16.68
C PHE A 143 -8.47 -8.58 15.89
N LEU A 144 -8.54 -7.38 16.45
CA LEU A 144 -9.07 -6.18 15.81
C LEU A 144 -7.88 -5.30 15.43
N SER A 145 -7.51 -5.31 14.15
CA SER A 145 -6.40 -4.51 13.63
C SER A 145 -6.80 -3.04 13.47
N THR A 146 -5.98 -2.13 13.99
CA THR A 146 -6.18 -0.68 13.83
C THR A 146 -6.10 -0.29 12.37
N VAL A 147 -5.10 -0.82 11.64
CA VAL A 147 -4.86 -0.46 10.24
C VAL A 147 -5.92 -1.03 9.30
N ASP A 148 -6.31 -2.29 9.48
CA ASP A 148 -7.30 -2.92 8.60
C ASP A 148 -8.68 -2.29 8.75
N ASN A 149 -9.06 -1.99 9.99
CA ASN A 149 -10.29 -1.26 10.26
C ASN A 149 -10.19 0.22 9.83
N GLY A 150 -8.99 0.82 9.86
CA GLY A 150 -8.75 2.15 9.30
C GLY A 150 -9.07 2.23 7.81
N TRP A 151 -8.59 1.25 7.04
CA TRP A 151 -8.87 1.16 5.61
C TRP A 151 -10.34 0.87 5.30
N LEU A 152 -10.98 -0.01 6.07
CA LEU A 152 -12.42 -0.25 5.93
C LEU A 152 -13.25 1.00 6.25
N ALA A 153 -12.90 1.74 7.31
CA ALA A 153 -13.55 3.00 7.62
C ALA A 153 -13.37 4.02 6.49
N ALA A 154 -12.19 4.11 5.88
CA ALA A 154 -11.94 4.97 4.73
C ALA A 154 -12.86 4.62 3.54
N ALA A 155 -13.00 3.33 3.22
CA ALA A 155 -13.90 2.87 2.18
C ALA A 155 -15.37 3.17 2.47
N LEU A 156 -15.83 2.98 3.72
CA LEU A 156 -17.19 3.32 4.13
C LEU A 156 -17.48 4.82 4.00
N ILE A 157 -16.53 5.69 4.38
CA ILE A 157 -16.61 7.14 4.17
C ILE A 157 -16.73 7.46 2.68
N MET A 158 -15.87 6.87 1.84
CA MET A 158 -15.91 7.08 0.39
C MET A 158 -17.26 6.67 -0.19
N VAL A 159 -17.78 5.48 0.15
CA VAL A 159 -19.08 5.02 -0.34
C VAL A 159 -20.20 5.96 0.10
N GLY A 160 -20.27 6.33 1.38
CA GLY A 160 -21.32 7.24 1.88
C GLY A 160 -21.28 8.63 1.25
N ASN A 161 -20.10 9.11 0.88
CA ASN A 161 -19.94 10.40 0.20
C ASN A 161 -20.22 10.31 -1.31
N ALA A 162 -19.78 9.25 -1.98
CA ALA A 162 -19.92 9.07 -3.42
C ALA A 162 -21.30 8.53 -3.85
N ARG A 163 -22.01 7.84 -2.94
CA ARG A 163 -23.31 7.19 -3.17
C ARG A 163 -24.31 7.59 -2.10
N PRO A 164 -24.99 8.74 -2.24
CA PRO A 164 -25.97 9.21 -1.26
C PRO A 164 -27.05 8.17 -0.90
N GLU A 165 -27.47 7.36 -1.86
CA GLU A 165 -28.44 6.27 -1.71
C GLU A 165 -27.95 5.07 -0.89
N LEU A 166 -26.63 4.95 -0.66
CA LEU A 166 -26.02 3.91 0.19
C LEU A 166 -25.43 4.48 1.49
N ARG A 167 -25.61 5.80 1.73
CA ARG A 167 -25.01 6.49 2.86
C ARG A 167 -25.48 5.94 4.19
N ALA A 168 -26.78 5.67 4.33
CA ALA A 168 -27.34 5.18 5.59
C ALA A 168 -26.73 3.82 5.97
N GLU A 169 -26.57 2.92 5.00
CA GLU A 169 -25.95 1.61 5.20
C GLU A 169 -24.46 1.72 5.53
N ALA A 170 -23.73 2.59 4.82
CA ALA A 170 -22.31 2.83 5.10
C ALA A 170 -22.10 3.45 6.50
N GLU A 171 -22.88 4.46 6.87
CA GLU A 171 -22.83 5.11 8.19
C GLU A 171 -23.23 4.15 9.32
N ALA A 172 -24.18 3.25 9.09
CA ALA A 172 -24.56 2.24 10.08
C ALA A 172 -23.41 1.30 10.44
N LEU A 173 -22.51 1.02 9.48
CA LEU A 173 -21.30 0.24 9.70
C LEU A 173 -20.16 1.06 10.31
N LEU A 174 -20.02 2.33 9.90
CA LEU A 174 -18.94 3.22 10.33
C LEU A 174 -19.14 3.76 11.76
N ARG A 175 -20.35 4.19 12.10
CA ARG A 175 -20.65 4.90 13.37
C ARG A 175 -20.21 4.15 14.64
N PRO A 176 -20.32 2.81 14.73
CA PRO A 176 -19.83 2.06 15.89
C PRO A 176 -18.30 2.02 16.03
N MET A 177 -17.53 2.31 14.97
CA MET A 177 -16.08 2.23 14.97
C MET A 177 -15.49 3.44 15.73
N ASN A 178 -15.03 3.20 16.96
CA ASN A 178 -14.36 4.22 17.79
C ASN A 178 -12.87 3.93 17.95
N PHE A 179 -12.04 4.58 17.14
CA PHE A 179 -10.58 4.41 17.12
C PHE A 179 -9.90 4.82 18.44
N GLY A 180 -10.61 5.51 19.34
CA GLY A 180 -10.18 5.72 20.71
C GLY A 180 -9.93 4.41 21.48
N LEU A 181 -10.53 3.29 21.07
CA LEU A 181 -10.21 1.95 21.60
C LEU A 181 -8.72 1.62 21.49
N PHE A 182 -8.10 1.99 20.37
CA PHE A 182 -6.70 1.67 20.07
C PHE A 182 -5.73 2.75 20.56
N TYR A 183 -6.24 3.88 21.05
CA TYR A 183 -5.42 5.01 21.44
C TYR A 183 -4.80 4.80 22.81
N ASP A 184 -3.48 4.92 22.89
CA ASP A 184 -2.73 4.98 24.13
C ASP A 184 -2.46 6.44 24.48
N PRO A 185 -3.16 7.03 25.48
CA PRO A 185 -3.03 8.44 25.82
C PRO A 185 -1.60 8.85 26.15
N TYR A 186 -1.26 10.11 25.87
CA TYR A 186 0.05 10.64 26.20
C TYR A 186 0.20 10.82 27.72
N ASP A 187 1.28 10.28 28.29
CA ASP A 187 1.69 10.57 29.66
C ASP A 187 3.03 11.31 29.67
N PRO A 188 3.10 12.57 30.13
CA PRO A 188 4.36 13.28 30.26
C PRO A 188 5.32 12.67 31.29
N ALA A 189 4.82 11.85 32.23
CA ALA A 189 5.66 11.15 33.21
C ALA A 189 6.35 9.91 32.62
N ASP A 190 5.76 9.28 31.61
CA ASP A 190 6.34 8.15 30.88
C ASP A 190 6.02 8.23 29.37
N PRO A 191 6.62 9.20 28.65
CA PRO A 191 6.29 9.46 27.25
C PRO A 191 6.78 8.37 26.28
N ILE A 192 7.60 7.42 26.76
CA ILE A 192 8.07 6.29 25.96
C ILE A 192 7.03 5.17 26.00
N ALA A 193 6.53 4.81 27.19
CA ALA A 193 5.50 3.78 27.32
C ALA A 193 4.13 4.26 26.85
N HIS A 194 3.83 5.55 27.06
CA HIS A 194 2.56 6.21 26.77
C HIS A 194 2.76 7.42 25.85
N PRO A 195 3.07 7.19 24.55
CA PRO A 195 3.48 8.22 23.62
C PRO A 195 2.33 9.03 23.02
N GLY A 196 1.05 8.77 23.36
CA GLY A 196 -0.07 9.45 22.68
C GLY A 196 -0.27 8.96 21.25
N LEU A 197 -0.16 7.65 21.02
CA LEU A 197 -0.19 7.03 19.70
C LEU A 197 -1.19 5.87 19.65
N LEU A 198 -1.63 5.53 18.44
CA LEU A 198 -2.44 4.34 18.21
C LEU A 198 -1.60 3.08 18.39
N ARG A 199 -2.15 2.09 19.08
CA ARG A 199 -1.62 0.71 19.17
C ARG A 199 -1.92 -0.05 17.88
N GLY A 200 -1.19 -1.15 17.66
CA GLY A 200 -1.39 -2.05 16.52
C GLY A 200 -2.80 -2.61 16.36
N GLY A 201 -3.50 -2.78 17.48
CA GLY A 201 -4.85 -3.33 17.52
C GLY A 201 -5.20 -3.84 18.91
N TYR A 202 -6.22 -4.69 18.97
CA TYR A 202 -6.79 -5.20 20.23
C TYR A 202 -7.11 -6.70 20.12
N PHE A 203 -6.66 -7.49 21.08
CA PHE A 203 -6.96 -8.91 21.22
C PHE A 203 -8.18 -9.11 22.12
N THR A 204 -9.27 -9.64 21.58
CA THR A 204 -10.55 -9.76 22.32
C THR A 204 -10.61 -10.96 23.25
N ASP A 205 -9.73 -11.96 23.05
CA ASP A 205 -9.63 -13.15 23.90
C ASP A 205 -9.00 -12.84 25.26
N VAL A 206 -8.05 -11.91 25.29
CA VAL A 206 -7.32 -11.49 26.50
C VAL A 206 -7.61 -10.05 26.93
N ASN A 207 -8.47 -9.35 26.20
CA ASN A 207 -8.83 -7.94 26.44
C ASN A 207 -7.61 -7.02 26.58
N ALA A 208 -6.67 -7.12 25.64
CA ALA A 208 -5.42 -6.36 25.68
C ALA A 208 -5.10 -5.71 24.33
N LEU A 209 -4.53 -4.50 24.40
CA LEU A 209 -3.95 -3.84 23.24
C LEU A 209 -2.67 -4.56 22.79
N ALA A 210 -2.36 -4.45 21.50
CA ALA A 210 -1.09 -4.91 20.96
C ALA A 210 0.10 -4.20 21.66
N GLY A 211 1.21 -4.90 21.82
CA GLY A 211 2.39 -4.40 22.56
C GLY A 211 3.14 -3.25 21.89
N PHE A 212 2.80 -2.90 20.65
CA PHE A 212 3.48 -1.90 19.83
C PHE A 212 2.55 -0.75 19.40
N HIS A 213 3.14 0.37 18.96
CA HIS A 213 2.43 1.54 18.43
C HIS A 213 2.71 1.76 16.95
N TYR A 214 1.72 2.29 16.25
CA TYR A 214 1.91 2.93 14.94
C TYR A 214 2.41 4.36 15.14
N GLY A 215 3.73 4.49 15.28
CA GLY A 215 4.38 5.77 15.58
C GLY A 215 5.09 6.46 14.43
N MET A 216 5.32 5.79 13.29
CA MET A 216 5.96 6.42 12.13
C MET A 216 4.95 7.14 11.24
N LEU A 217 5.25 8.40 10.91
CA LEU A 217 4.34 9.23 10.13
C LEU A 217 4.17 8.74 8.69
N ASN A 218 5.25 8.45 7.96
CA ASN A 218 5.19 8.07 6.55
C ASN A 218 4.91 6.57 6.36
N THR A 219 3.83 6.10 6.99
CA THR A 219 3.35 4.72 6.91
C THR A 219 1.84 4.71 6.70
N GLU A 220 1.29 3.60 6.17
CA GLU A 220 -0.11 3.46 5.81
C GLU A 220 -1.12 3.57 6.97
N PRO A 221 -0.80 3.22 8.24
CA PRO A 221 -1.76 3.27 9.33
C PRO A 221 -2.19 4.70 9.67
N ARG A 222 -1.50 5.73 9.14
CA ARG A 222 -1.91 7.14 9.29
C ARG A 222 -3.33 7.41 8.78
N ILE A 223 -3.88 6.55 7.93
CA ILE A 223 -5.30 6.65 7.55
C ILE A 223 -6.23 6.55 8.76
N ALA A 224 -5.93 5.66 9.72
CA ALA A 224 -6.70 5.51 10.96
C ALA A 224 -6.52 6.75 11.86
N SER A 225 -5.32 7.33 11.88
CA SER A 225 -5.05 8.61 12.57
C SER A 225 -5.91 9.74 12.01
N TYR A 226 -6.00 9.89 10.68
CA TYR A 226 -6.81 10.92 10.05
C TYR A 226 -8.30 10.74 10.35
N ILE A 227 -8.81 9.52 10.24
CA ILE A 227 -10.22 9.23 10.53
C ILE A 227 -10.52 9.49 12.00
N GLY A 228 -9.69 8.97 12.92
CA GLY A 228 -9.88 9.17 14.35
C GLY A 228 -9.84 10.64 14.77
N ILE A 229 -8.93 11.45 14.19
CA ILE A 229 -8.88 12.89 14.44
C ILE A 229 -10.10 13.61 13.86
N ALA A 230 -10.47 13.33 12.61
CA ALA A 230 -11.61 13.97 11.94
C ALA A 230 -12.94 13.66 12.63
N LEU A 231 -13.12 12.45 13.14
CA LEU A 231 -14.31 12.05 13.88
C LEU A 231 -14.30 12.50 15.35
N GLY A 232 -13.26 13.24 15.78
CA GLY A 232 -13.13 13.72 17.16
C GLY A 232 -12.86 12.63 18.19
N GLN A 233 -12.41 11.45 17.75
CA GLN A 233 -12.10 10.29 18.59
C GLN A 233 -10.66 10.33 19.12
N LEU A 234 -9.77 11.03 18.40
CA LEU A 234 -8.36 11.20 18.75
C LEU A 234 -8.01 12.69 18.88
N PRO A 235 -7.11 13.07 19.80
CA PRO A 235 -6.59 14.43 19.88
C PRO A 235 -5.73 14.76 18.64
N ARG A 236 -5.74 16.01 18.18
CA ARG A 236 -4.95 16.45 17.00
C ARG A 236 -3.45 16.27 17.21
N GLU A 237 -3.01 16.39 18.45
CA GLU A 237 -1.63 16.23 18.88
C GLU A 237 -1.12 14.79 18.66
N HIS A 238 -2.00 13.80 18.45
CA HIS A 238 -1.60 12.47 17.98
C HIS A 238 -0.76 12.57 16.69
N TYR A 239 -1.19 13.40 15.73
CA TYR A 239 -0.47 13.59 14.47
C TYR A 239 0.89 14.25 14.68
N ALA A 240 0.98 15.23 15.59
CA ALA A 240 2.25 15.89 15.92
C ALA A 240 3.25 14.96 16.62
N ARG A 241 2.76 13.93 17.35
CA ARG A 241 3.62 12.97 18.07
C ARG A 241 4.15 11.83 17.21
N MET A 242 3.59 11.57 16.03
CA MET A 242 4.17 10.60 15.11
C MET A 242 5.57 11.05 14.67
N THR A 243 6.54 10.15 14.70
CA THR A 243 7.90 10.49 14.32
C THR A 243 7.96 10.81 12.83
N ARG A 244 8.69 11.88 12.51
CA ARG A 244 9.08 12.16 11.12
C ARG A 244 10.37 11.42 10.76
N GLY A 245 11.19 11.01 11.74
CA GLY A 245 12.52 10.45 11.48
C GLY A 245 13.37 11.35 10.57
N THR A 246 14.45 10.81 10.01
CA THR A 246 15.15 11.42 8.88
C THR A 246 15.92 10.32 8.14
N ALA A 247 15.68 10.22 6.84
CA ALA A 247 16.49 9.49 5.87
C ALA A 247 17.14 10.50 4.91
N THR A 248 18.21 10.06 4.25
CA THR A 248 18.94 10.86 3.26
C THR A 248 18.71 10.27 1.88
N GLY A 249 18.15 11.07 0.98
CA GLY A 249 17.98 10.74 -0.42
C GLY A 249 19.30 10.81 -1.21
N PRO A 250 19.27 10.42 -2.49
CA PRO A 250 20.46 10.33 -3.35
C PRO A 250 21.28 11.61 -3.46
N ASP A 251 20.62 12.77 -3.51
CA ASP A 251 21.26 14.09 -3.63
C ASP A 251 21.60 14.75 -2.27
N GLY A 252 21.45 14.02 -1.16
CA GLY A 252 21.57 14.57 0.19
C GLY A 252 20.27 15.21 0.72
N ASP A 253 19.19 15.14 -0.05
CA ASP A 253 17.86 15.61 0.37
C ASP A 253 17.35 14.85 1.59
N ARG A 254 16.57 15.52 2.44
CA ARG A 254 15.98 14.90 3.62
C ARG A 254 14.61 14.33 3.31
N ILE A 255 14.41 13.08 3.69
CA ILE A 255 13.18 12.32 3.46
C ILE A 255 12.66 11.82 4.82
N VAL A 256 11.34 11.85 5.02
CA VAL A 256 10.64 11.20 6.12
C VAL A 256 10.58 9.70 5.79
N PRO A 257 11.34 8.81 6.47
CA PRO A 257 11.34 7.40 6.18
C PRO A 257 10.02 6.73 6.56
N SER A 258 9.82 5.53 6.04
CA SER A 258 8.81 4.54 6.47
C SER A 258 9.47 3.47 7.37
N TRP A 259 8.76 2.41 7.78
CA TRP A 259 9.39 1.36 8.60
C TRP A 259 10.41 0.56 7.79
N ASP A 260 9.95 -0.05 6.70
CA ASP A 260 10.77 -0.99 5.95
C ASP A 260 11.33 -0.39 4.65
N GLY A 261 11.04 0.90 4.39
CA GLY A 261 11.44 1.56 3.15
C GLY A 261 10.60 1.13 1.95
N THR A 262 9.36 0.67 2.19
CA THR A 262 8.46 0.13 1.16
C THR A 262 7.59 1.23 0.56
N MET A 263 7.31 1.13 -0.75
CA MET A 263 6.46 2.10 -1.45
C MET A 263 5.02 2.14 -0.94
N PHE A 264 4.40 1.01 -0.56
CA PHE A 264 2.98 1.03 -0.13
C PHE A 264 2.80 1.80 1.19
N GLU A 265 3.73 1.66 2.14
CA GLU A 265 3.68 2.36 3.44
C GLU A 265 3.62 3.88 3.21
N ALA A 266 4.43 4.39 2.28
CA ALA A 266 4.47 5.81 1.96
C ALA A 266 3.28 6.28 1.10
N LEU A 267 2.88 5.49 0.09
CA LEU A 267 2.07 6.00 -1.03
C LEU A 267 0.65 5.43 -1.13
N MET A 268 0.22 4.53 -0.25
CA MET A 268 -1.18 4.06 -0.27
C MET A 268 -2.18 5.14 0.18
N VAL A 269 -1.84 5.95 1.19
CA VAL A 269 -2.70 7.03 1.69
C VAL A 269 -2.92 8.16 0.68
N PRO A 270 -1.92 8.63 -0.09
CA PRO A 270 -2.14 9.68 -1.08
C PRO A 270 -3.05 9.27 -2.25
N LEU A 271 -3.40 7.98 -2.39
CA LEU A 271 -4.46 7.55 -3.31
C LEU A 271 -5.82 8.16 -2.96
N PHE A 272 -6.08 8.46 -1.68
CA PHE A 272 -7.37 8.92 -1.18
C PHE A 272 -7.30 10.28 -0.48
N VAL A 273 -6.15 10.62 0.09
CA VAL A 273 -5.91 11.91 0.74
C VAL A 273 -5.03 12.75 -0.17
N PRO A 274 -5.44 13.94 -0.61
CA PRO A 274 -4.59 14.79 -1.46
C PRO A 274 -3.50 15.49 -0.62
N GLU A 275 -2.65 14.71 0.05
CA GLU A 275 -1.62 15.18 0.99
C GLU A 275 -0.64 16.13 0.31
N ALA A 276 -0.26 15.81 -0.93
CA ALA A 276 0.66 16.63 -1.72
C ALA A 276 0.08 18.02 -2.03
N ASP A 277 -1.23 18.11 -2.29
CA ASP A 277 -1.92 19.38 -2.56
C ASP A 277 -2.23 20.17 -1.29
N TRP A 278 -2.58 19.47 -0.22
CA TRP A 278 -2.89 20.09 1.06
C TRP A 278 -1.64 20.58 1.80
N ALA A 279 -0.49 19.96 1.54
CA ALA A 279 0.78 20.29 2.18
C ALA A 279 1.94 20.28 1.16
N PRO A 280 1.97 21.26 0.23
CA PRO A 280 2.95 21.29 -0.87
C PRO A 280 4.40 21.47 -0.38
N ALA A 281 4.60 22.01 0.81
CA ALA A 281 5.92 22.22 1.42
C ALA A 281 6.41 21.04 2.29
N SER A 282 5.60 20.01 2.50
CA SER A 282 5.97 18.82 3.28
C SER A 282 5.66 17.54 2.49
N TRP A 283 4.44 17.03 2.52
CA TRP A 283 4.03 15.83 1.78
C TRP A 283 4.24 15.96 0.27
N GLY A 284 4.00 17.14 -0.30
CA GLY A 284 4.24 17.40 -1.72
C GLY A 284 5.71 17.23 -2.13
N VAL A 285 6.64 17.55 -1.21
CA VAL A 285 8.08 17.34 -1.41
C VAL A 285 8.46 15.90 -1.10
N ASN A 286 8.02 15.38 0.05
CA ASN A 286 8.43 14.06 0.55
C ASN A 286 8.00 12.92 -0.36
N HIS A 287 6.77 12.94 -0.87
CA HIS A 287 6.27 11.88 -1.75
C HIS A 287 7.10 11.79 -3.04
N ALA A 288 7.40 12.94 -3.66
CA ALA A 288 8.25 13.01 -4.84
C ALA A 288 9.68 12.53 -4.55
N LEU A 289 10.28 12.97 -3.44
CA LEU A 289 11.62 12.53 -3.04
C LEU A 289 11.68 11.03 -2.70
N TYR A 290 10.64 10.48 -2.08
CA TYR A 290 10.56 9.07 -1.73
C TYR A 290 10.51 8.19 -3.00
N VAL A 291 9.69 8.58 -3.98
CA VAL A 291 9.64 7.93 -5.30
C VAL A 291 10.99 8.03 -6.02
N ARG A 292 11.59 9.22 -6.04
CA ARG A 292 12.90 9.45 -6.65
C ARG A 292 13.99 8.57 -6.03
N ALA A 293 14.03 8.48 -4.70
CA ALA A 293 15.00 7.64 -4.00
C ALA A 293 14.83 6.13 -4.32
N GLN A 294 13.60 5.67 -4.54
CA GLN A 294 13.33 4.30 -5.02
C GLN A 294 13.82 4.07 -6.44
N ILE A 295 13.60 5.02 -7.35
CA ILE A 295 14.09 4.98 -8.74
C ILE A 295 15.62 4.97 -8.74
N ASP A 296 16.26 5.90 -8.05
CA ASP A 296 17.72 6.04 -8.02
C ASP A 296 18.38 4.81 -7.38
N TYR A 297 17.81 4.27 -6.31
CA TYR A 297 18.30 3.02 -5.75
C TYR A 297 18.27 1.89 -6.78
N GLY A 298 17.12 1.67 -7.43
CA GLY A 298 16.95 0.56 -8.37
C GLY A 298 17.81 0.72 -9.63
N LEU A 299 17.93 1.93 -10.19
CA LEU A 299 18.61 2.15 -11.46
C LEU A 299 20.11 2.45 -11.31
N HIS A 300 20.53 3.13 -10.24
CA HIS A 300 21.89 3.66 -10.10
C HIS A 300 22.70 3.01 -8.98
N ASP A 301 22.16 2.89 -7.77
CA ASP A 301 22.90 2.37 -6.61
C ASP A 301 23.03 0.85 -6.68
N ALA A 302 21.89 0.16 -6.72
CA ALA A 302 21.81 -1.30 -6.81
C ALA A 302 21.92 -1.81 -8.25
N ARG A 303 21.72 -0.93 -9.25
CA ARG A 303 21.85 -1.23 -10.70
C ARG A 303 21.05 -2.46 -11.13
N LEU A 304 19.85 -2.57 -10.59
CA LEU A 304 18.90 -3.64 -10.88
C LEU A 304 18.34 -3.53 -12.30
N GLY A 305 18.36 -2.33 -12.88
CA GLY A 305 17.71 -2.03 -14.17
C GLY A 305 16.19 -1.85 -14.08
N TYR A 306 15.64 -2.02 -12.87
CA TYR A 306 14.24 -1.86 -12.51
C TYR A 306 14.16 -1.26 -11.10
N TRP A 307 12.98 -0.79 -10.71
CA TRP A 307 12.71 -0.27 -9.37
C TRP A 307 11.26 -0.58 -8.96
N GLY A 308 10.92 -0.28 -7.72
CA GLY A 308 9.60 -0.57 -7.14
C GLY A 308 9.66 -1.66 -6.08
N LEU A 309 10.41 -1.40 -5.00
CA LEU A 309 10.43 -2.27 -3.84
C LEU A 309 9.24 -1.92 -2.93
N SER A 310 8.36 -2.89 -2.73
CA SER A 310 7.23 -2.78 -1.81
C SER A 310 6.92 -4.14 -1.20
N ALA A 311 6.17 -4.17 -0.09
CA ALA A 311 5.63 -5.41 0.42
C ALA A 311 4.77 -6.12 -0.63
N SER A 312 5.06 -7.40 -0.87
CA SER A 312 4.45 -8.22 -1.92
C SER A 312 4.66 -9.71 -1.61
N CYS A 313 4.05 -10.56 -2.44
CA CYS A 313 4.34 -11.97 -2.57
C CYS A 313 5.82 -12.20 -2.98
N ASP A 314 6.45 -13.23 -2.42
CA ASP A 314 7.82 -13.65 -2.78
C ASP A 314 7.73 -14.82 -3.77
N PRO A 315 8.35 -14.75 -4.97
CA PRO A 315 8.39 -15.87 -5.91
C PRO A 315 8.99 -17.15 -5.32
N ALA A 316 9.82 -17.05 -4.27
CA ALA A 316 10.32 -18.20 -3.53
C ALA A 316 9.29 -18.84 -2.56
N GLY A 317 8.08 -18.28 -2.48
CA GLY A 317 7.04 -18.60 -1.52
C GLY A 317 7.09 -17.63 -0.36
N GLY A 318 6.01 -16.87 -0.15
CA GLY A 318 6.05 -15.80 0.83
C GLY A 318 5.04 -14.71 0.59
N TYR A 319 4.80 -13.97 1.66
CA TYR A 319 4.58 -12.54 1.59
C TYR A 319 5.65 -11.89 2.46
N ARG A 320 6.31 -10.84 1.97
CA ARG A 320 7.39 -10.16 2.69
C ARG A 320 7.37 -8.67 2.37
N ALA A 321 7.85 -7.86 3.31
CA ALA A 321 8.16 -6.46 3.05
C ALA A 321 9.46 -6.36 2.27
N PHE A 322 9.41 -5.74 1.09
CA PHE A 322 10.60 -5.32 0.34
C PHE A 322 10.68 -3.79 0.34
N GLY A 323 11.87 -3.24 0.53
CA GLY A 323 12.06 -1.80 0.60
C GLY A 323 13.52 -1.38 0.48
N VAL A 324 13.71 -0.08 0.24
CA VAL A 324 15.04 0.53 0.21
C VAL A 324 15.48 0.79 1.65
N ALA A 325 16.52 0.11 2.11
CA ALA A 325 16.98 0.22 3.51
C ALA A 325 17.28 1.66 3.94
N ALA A 326 17.79 2.52 3.03
CA ALA A 326 18.02 3.93 3.30
C ALA A 326 16.74 4.73 3.60
N LEU A 327 15.57 4.23 3.17
CA LEU A 327 14.25 4.82 3.41
C LEU A 327 13.49 4.14 4.57
N GLY A 328 14.10 3.15 5.23
CA GLY A 328 13.54 2.41 6.35
C GLY A 328 14.15 2.84 7.69
N ALA A 329 13.33 3.14 8.68
CA ALA A 329 13.80 3.42 10.04
C ALA A 329 14.11 2.11 10.78
N GLY A 330 15.33 1.59 10.57
CA GLY A 330 15.84 0.42 11.30
C GLY A 330 15.71 -0.92 10.59
N ALA A 331 15.34 -0.93 9.31
CA ALA A 331 15.31 -2.16 8.52
C ALA A 331 16.73 -2.74 8.37
N PRO A 332 16.99 -4.01 8.73
CA PRO A 332 18.22 -4.67 8.31
C PRO A 332 18.28 -4.67 6.78
N PRO A 333 19.46 -4.56 6.16
CA PRO A 333 19.58 -4.62 4.70
C PRO A 333 18.90 -5.91 4.21
N LEU A 334 17.85 -5.77 3.40
CA LEU A 334 17.19 -6.94 2.85
C LEU A 334 18.19 -7.68 1.96
N GLU A 335 18.48 -8.93 2.30
CA GLU A 335 19.36 -9.82 1.52
C GLU A 335 18.82 -10.11 0.10
N ARG A 336 17.63 -9.62 -0.26
CA ARG A 336 16.91 -9.86 -1.52
C ARG A 336 16.21 -8.63 -2.08
N ALA A 337 16.92 -7.52 -2.26
CA ALA A 337 16.43 -6.33 -2.97
C ALA A 337 16.24 -6.56 -4.49
N THR A 338 15.86 -7.76 -4.91
CA THR A 338 15.67 -8.16 -6.33
C THR A 338 14.22 -8.48 -6.66
N ILE A 339 13.32 -8.43 -5.66
CA ILE A 339 11.89 -8.65 -5.87
C ILE A 339 11.25 -7.31 -6.21
N ILE A 340 10.83 -7.16 -7.46
CA ILE A 340 10.18 -5.95 -7.96
C ILE A 340 8.69 -6.22 -8.11
N THR A 341 7.87 -5.30 -7.60
CA THR A 341 6.43 -5.40 -7.69
C THR A 341 5.82 -4.28 -8.56
N PRO A 342 4.94 -4.61 -9.52
CA PRO A 342 4.35 -3.62 -10.42
C PRO A 342 3.53 -2.53 -9.72
N HIS A 343 2.83 -2.82 -8.61
CA HIS A 343 1.96 -1.82 -7.97
C HIS A 343 2.74 -0.60 -7.48
N ALA A 344 4.02 -0.77 -7.11
CA ALA A 344 4.88 0.35 -6.75
C ALA A 344 5.03 1.38 -7.89
N SER A 345 5.09 0.93 -9.14
CA SER A 345 5.14 1.84 -10.30
C SER A 345 3.81 2.57 -10.51
N PHE A 346 2.68 1.92 -10.26
CA PHE A 346 1.37 2.57 -10.31
C PHE A 346 1.21 3.62 -9.21
N LEU A 347 1.64 3.33 -7.98
CA LEU A 347 1.65 4.30 -6.87
C LEU A 347 2.50 5.54 -7.17
N ALA A 348 3.53 5.40 -8.01
CA ALA A 348 4.43 6.48 -8.39
C ALA A 348 3.91 7.37 -9.54
N LEU A 349 2.86 6.96 -10.27
CA LEU A 349 2.32 7.71 -11.42
C LEU A 349 2.08 9.21 -11.15
N PRO A 350 1.59 9.64 -9.97
CA PRO A 350 1.39 11.07 -9.70
C PRO A 350 2.69 11.88 -9.59
N PHE A 351 3.84 11.23 -9.37
CA PHE A 351 5.10 11.88 -9.02
C PHE A 351 6.18 11.69 -10.09
N ALA A 352 6.20 10.55 -10.78
CA ALA A 352 7.20 10.18 -11.78
C ALA A 352 6.54 9.38 -12.94
N PRO A 353 5.64 9.98 -13.73
CA PRO A 353 4.86 9.25 -14.72
C PRO A 353 5.70 8.65 -15.85
N GLU A 354 6.72 9.36 -16.34
CA GLU A 354 7.57 8.88 -17.42
C GLU A 354 8.36 7.63 -16.96
N GLU A 355 8.95 7.69 -15.77
CA GLU A 355 9.71 6.59 -15.17
C GLU A 355 8.81 5.40 -14.80
N ALA A 356 7.60 5.67 -14.27
CA ALA A 356 6.63 4.64 -13.97
C ALA A 356 6.20 3.88 -15.24
N MET A 357 5.85 4.61 -16.31
CA MET A 357 5.47 4.01 -17.58
C MET A 357 6.64 3.25 -18.23
N ALA A 358 7.86 3.79 -18.17
CA ALA A 358 9.05 3.11 -18.66
C ALA A 358 9.31 1.79 -17.90
N ASN A 359 9.17 1.80 -16.57
CA ASN A 359 9.37 0.61 -15.74
C ASN A 359 8.29 -0.45 -15.99
N LEU A 360 7.01 -0.08 -16.09
CA LEU A 360 5.92 -1.01 -16.42
C LEU A 360 6.13 -1.67 -17.80
N ARG A 361 6.55 -0.89 -18.81
CA ARG A 361 6.89 -1.41 -20.13
C ARG A 361 8.08 -2.36 -20.10
N ALA A 362 9.13 -2.02 -19.35
CA ALA A 362 10.29 -2.88 -19.19
C ALA A 362 9.90 -4.21 -18.52
N LEU A 363 9.15 -4.15 -17.41
CA LEU A 363 8.66 -5.33 -16.70
C LEU A 363 7.84 -6.27 -17.59
N THR A 364 6.92 -5.72 -18.40
CA THR A 364 6.08 -6.53 -19.30
C THR A 364 6.81 -7.06 -20.53
N ARG A 365 7.83 -6.34 -21.01
CA ARG A 365 8.70 -6.79 -22.11
C ARG A 365 9.61 -7.93 -21.67
N ASP A 366 10.17 -7.81 -20.46
CA ASP A 366 11.28 -8.64 -20.02
C ASP A 366 10.82 -9.84 -19.18
N PHE A 367 9.62 -9.78 -18.58
CA PHE A 367 9.04 -10.84 -17.75
C PHE A 367 7.57 -11.14 -18.08
N PRO A 368 7.10 -12.39 -17.88
CA PRO A 368 5.69 -12.76 -18.02
C PRO A 368 4.87 -12.34 -16.78
N VAL A 369 5.06 -11.11 -16.31
CA VAL A 369 4.42 -10.53 -15.10
C VAL A 369 3.05 -9.92 -15.39
N TYR A 370 2.62 -9.89 -16.65
CA TYR A 370 1.31 -9.44 -17.07
C TYR A 370 0.56 -10.56 -17.79
N GLY A 371 -0.72 -10.72 -17.47
CA GLY A 371 -1.55 -11.80 -18.02
C GLY A 371 -3.05 -11.47 -18.04
N PRO A 372 -3.91 -12.50 -18.10
CA PRO A 372 -5.36 -12.32 -18.24
C PRO A 372 -6.04 -11.56 -17.11
N TYR A 373 -5.39 -11.48 -15.95
CA TYR A 373 -5.85 -10.77 -14.75
C TYR A 373 -4.96 -9.54 -14.46
N GLY A 374 -4.37 -8.95 -15.50
CA GLY A 374 -3.48 -7.81 -15.35
C GLY A 374 -2.10 -8.22 -14.83
N PHE A 375 -1.47 -7.31 -14.07
CA PHE A 375 -0.18 -7.57 -13.44
C PHE A 375 -0.30 -8.59 -12.31
N TYR A 376 0.56 -9.60 -12.32
CA TYR A 376 0.80 -10.45 -11.15
C TYR A 376 1.64 -9.72 -10.13
N ASP A 377 1.70 -10.28 -8.93
CA ASP A 377 2.10 -9.53 -7.74
C ASP A 377 3.56 -9.05 -7.75
N ALA A 378 4.50 -9.89 -8.16
CA ALA A 378 5.91 -9.54 -8.20
C ALA A 378 6.73 -10.44 -9.13
N VAL A 379 7.97 -10.03 -9.39
CA VAL A 379 8.98 -10.81 -10.11
C VAL A 379 10.32 -10.72 -9.38
N ASP A 380 11.03 -11.85 -9.32
CA ASP A 380 12.45 -11.87 -8.98
C ASP A 380 13.25 -11.63 -10.26
N ILE A 381 13.82 -10.44 -10.40
CA ILE A 381 14.53 -10.03 -11.62
C ILE A 381 15.83 -10.81 -11.84
N THR A 382 16.37 -11.46 -10.80
CA THR A 382 17.59 -12.27 -10.92
C THR A 382 17.29 -13.61 -11.57
N THR A 383 16.17 -14.22 -11.21
CA THR A 383 15.78 -15.55 -11.70
C THR A 383 14.77 -15.49 -12.85
N GLY A 384 14.12 -14.35 -13.05
CA GLY A 384 12.97 -14.18 -13.95
C GLY A 384 11.70 -14.86 -13.45
N ARG A 385 11.69 -15.36 -12.21
CA ARG A 385 10.53 -16.05 -11.64
C ARG A 385 9.48 -15.03 -11.24
N VAL A 386 8.30 -15.16 -11.84
CA VAL A 386 7.13 -14.37 -11.51
C VAL A 386 6.32 -15.08 -10.42
N CYS A 387 5.74 -14.31 -9.52
CA CYS A 387 4.81 -14.80 -8.52
C CYS A 387 3.58 -15.46 -9.15
N ASP A 388 3.22 -16.64 -8.62
CA ASP A 388 1.97 -17.34 -8.96
C ASP A 388 0.81 -16.84 -8.10
N CYS A 389 0.72 -15.53 -7.86
CA CYS A 389 -0.27 -14.93 -6.97
C CYS A 389 -0.72 -13.56 -7.49
N ILE A 390 -1.95 -13.19 -7.11
CA ILE A 390 -2.58 -11.89 -7.31
C ILE A 390 -3.24 -11.54 -5.99
N LEU A 391 -2.89 -10.40 -5.39
CA LEU A 391 -3.42 -9.97 -4.10
C LEU A 391 -4.47 -8.88 -4.26
N THR A 392 -5.59 -8.98 -3.54
CA THR A 392 -6.71 -8.04 -3.64
C THR A 392 -6.30 -6.62 -3.30
N LEU A 393 -5.49 -6.44 -2.24
CA LEU A 393 -4.98 -5.13 -1.85
C LEU A 393 -4.13 -4.49 -2.96
N ASP A 394 -3.19 -5.25 -3.54
CA ASP A 394 -2.26 -4.73 -4.54
C ASP A 394 -3.00 -4.37 -5.83
N GLN A 395 -3.96 -5.20 -6.26
CA GLN A 395 -4.85 -4.86 -7.38
C GLN A 395 -5.75 -3.65 -7.08
N GLY A 396 -6.23 -3.53 -5.84
CA GLY A 396 -7.02 -2.39 -5.39
C GLY A 396 -6.22 -1.09 -5.39
N MET A 397 -4.93 -1.13 -5.03
CA MET A 397 -4.02 0.01 -5.14
C MET A 397 -3.75 0.37 -6.60
N ILE A 398 -3.52 -0.62 -7.48
CA ILE A 398 -3.34 -0.40 -8.92
C ILE A 398 -4.57 0.30 -9.51
N LEU A 399 -5.77 -0.20 -9.23
CA LEU A 399 -6.99 0.38 -9.81
C LEU A 399 -7.28 1.78 -9.27
N ALA A 400 -7.00 2.05 -7.99
CA ALA A 400 -7.12 3.39 -7.41
C ALA A 400 -6.12 4.37 -8.04
N ALA A 401 -4.86 3.97 -8.24
CA ALA A 401 -3.87 4.80 -8.93
C ALA A 401 -4.27 5.09 -10.38
N LEU A 402 -4.81 4.10 -11.10
CA LEU A 402 -5.34 4.24 -12.45
C LEU A 402 -6.54 5.20 -12.50
N ALA A 403 -7.47 5.10 -11.55
CA ALA A 403 -8.59 6.03 -11.45
C ALA A 403 -8.13 7.47 -11.16
N ASN A 404 -7.10 7.66 -10.35
CA ASN A 404 -6.53 9.00 -10.13
C ASN A 404 -5.82 9.55 -11.39
N ALA A 405 -5.18 8.69 -12.20
CA ALA A 405 -4.46 9.11 -13.41
C ALA A 405 -5.37 9.36 -14.63
N LEU A 406 -6.46 8.58 -14.77
CA LEU A 406 -7.33 8.58 -15.95
C LEU A 406 -8.75 9.11 -15.69
N GLY A 407 -9.24 8.93 -14.46
CA GLY A 407 -10.61 9.22 -14.08
C GLY A 407 -10.82 10.68 -13.70
N THR A 408 -11.90 10.93 -12.97
CA THR A 408 -12.24 12.29 -12.55
C THR A 408 -11.60 12.67 -11.23
N GLY A 409 -11.00 11.73 -10.50
CA GLY A 409 -10.53 11.91 -9.12
C GLY A 409 -11.64 11.66 -8.08
N GLU A 410 -12.59 10.77 -8.40
CA GLU A 410 -13.73 10.44 -7.54
C GLU A 410 -13.29 9.96 -6.15
N LEU A 411 -12.27 9.10 -6.08
CA LEU A 411 -11.80 8.51 -4.83
C LEU A 411 -11.30 9.56 -3.83
N GLN A 412 -10.43 10.47 -4.26
CA GLN A 412 -9.93 11.54 -3.40
C GLN A 412 -11.07 12.47 -2.96
N ARG A 413 -11.97 12.87 -3.86
CA ARG A 413 -13.14 13.69 -3.49
C ARG A 413 -14.05 12.98 -2.49
N ALA A 414 -14.31 11.70 -2.70
CA ALA A 414 -15.19 10.90 -1.86
C ALA A 414 -14.62 10.74 -0.44
N PHE A 415 -13.31 10.51 -0.29
CA PHE A 415 -12.71 10.38 1.04
C PHE A 415 -12.58 11.75 1.74
N SER A 416 -12.08 12.75 1.01
CA SER A 416 -11.69 14.03 1.61
C SER A 416 -12.86 14.94 1.98
N ALA A 417 -14.07 14.71 1.47
CA ALA A 417 -15.20 15.61 1.69
C ALA A 417 -15.58 15.84 3.17
N GLY A 418 -16.18 17.00 3.43
CA GLY A 418 -16.84 17.30 4.70
C GLY A 418 -15.87 17.42 5.88
N ILE A 419 -16.10 16.62 6.93
CA ILE A 419 -15.35 16.72 8.19
C ILE A 419 -13.87 16.36 8.05
N ILE A 420 -13.54 15.48 7.09
CA ILE A 420 -12.17 15.07 6.81
C ILE A 420 -11.37 16.29 6.33
N GLU A 421 -11.77 16.95 5.25
CA GLU A 421 -11.09 18.16 4.76
C GLU A 421 -11.08 19.25 5.83
N ALA A 422 -12.22 19.53 6.49
CA ALA A 422 -12.31 20.59 7.49
C ALA A 422 -11.33 20.41 8.67
N THR A 423 -10.99 19.16 9.01
CA THR A 423 -10.13 18.85 10.16
C THR A 423 -8.68 18.57 9.76
N ILE A 424 -8.49 17.77 8.71
CA ILE A 424 -7.18 17.23 8.31
C ILE A 424 -6.42 18.19 7.40
N ARG A 425 -7.08 18.89 6.48
CA ARG A 425 -6.39 19.83 5.57
C ARG A 425 -5.61 20.91 6.34
N PRO A 426 -6.16 21.61 7.35
CA PRO A 426 -5.39 22.58 8.14
C PRO A 426 -4.25 21.93 8.94
N LEU A 427 -4.43 20.69 9.40
CA LEU A 427 -3.42 19.93 10.13
C LEU A 427 -2.20 19.64 9.24
N LEU A 428 -2.43 19.16 8.01
CA LEU A 428 -1.35 18.90 7.06
C LEU A 428 -0.70 20.18 6.54
N ALA A 429 -1.50 21.21 6.25
CA ALA A 429 -1.00 22.50 5.74
C ALA A 429 -0.03 23.21 6.71
N ALA A 430 -0.20 22.97 8.02
CA ALA A 430 0.70 23.48 9.05
C ALA A 430 2.02 22.70 9.15
N ASP A 431 2.08 21.48 8.62
CA ASP A 431 3.24 20.60 8.77
C ASP A 431 4.43 21.09 7.94
N ARG A 432 5.61 20.97 8.53
CA ARG A 432 6.90 21.25 7.89
C ARG A 432 7.81 20.09 8.28
N PHE A 433 8.26 19.30 7.32
CA PHE A 433 9.20 18.21 7.57
C PHE A 433 10.64 18.69 7.84
N GLU A 434 10.77 19.95 8.27
CA GLU A 434 11.99 20.52 8.81
C GLU A 434 12.36 19.82 10.13
N PRO A 435 13.66 19.73 10.46
CA PRO A 435 14.10 19.04 11.66
C PRO A 435 13.58 19.73 12.92
N GLU A 436 12.76 19.03 13.69
CA GLU A 436 12.94 19.13 15.13
C GLU A 436 14.21 18.36 15.49
N ALA A 437 15.14 19.04 16.16
CA ALA A 437 16.19 18.39 16.94
C ALA A 437 15.53 17.70 18.15
N GLY A 438 14.82 16.60 17.90
CA GLY A 438 14.13 15.81 18.90
C GLY A 438 14.66 14.39 18.86
N ALA A 439 14.95 13.84 20.03
CA ALA A 439 15.53 12.51 20.20
C ALA A 439 14.84 11.48 19.30
N ALA A 440 15.64 10.73 18.54
CA ALA A 440 15.15 9.53 17.90
C ALA A 440 14.58 8.63 19.00
N MET A 441 13.26 8.60 19.16
CA MET A 441 12.62 7.55 19.92
C MET A 441 13.00 6.25 19.23
N ALA A 442 13.60 5.33 19.99
CA ALA A 442 13.83 3.97 19.54
C ALA A 442 12.46 3.31 19.35
N LEU A 443 11.89 3.52 18.18
CA LEU A 443 10.67 2.90 17.76
C LEU A 443 11.04 1.49 17.28
N ARG A 444 10.55 0.48 17.99
CA ARG A 444 10.62 -0.91 17.52
C ARG A 444 9.69 -1.06 16.33
N ASN A 445 10.12 -1.80 15.30
CA ASN A 445 9.24 -2.13 14.20
C ASN A 445 8.06 -2.93 14.76
N PRO A 446 6.81 -2.48 14.59
CA PRO A 446 5.59 -3.21 14.94
C PRO A 446 5.60 -4.69 14.53
N LYS A 447 6.26 -5.00 13.42
CA LYS A 447 6.35 -6.34 12.83
C LYS A 447 7.28 -7.28 13.60
N ASP A 448 8.10 -6.77 14.53
CA ASP A 448 9.03 -7.54 15.36
C ASP A 448 8.41 -8.04 16.69
N ASP A 449 7.39 -7.35 17.23
CA ASP A 449 6.80 -7.63 18.56
C ASP A 449 5.49 -8.46 18.49
N VAL A 450 5.33 -9.31 17.47
CA VAL A 450 4.12 -10.11 17.25
C VAL A 450 4.08 -11.32 18.22
N LEU A 451 3.20 -11.26 19.23
CA LEU A 451 2.59 -12.46 19.86
C LEU A 451 2.00 -13.37 18.75
N PRO A 452 1.91 -14.71 18.91
CA PRO A 452 1.80 -15.72 17.83
C PRO A 452 0.86 -15.34 16.67
N PRO A 453 1.16 -15.82 15.43
CA PRO A 453 0.93 -15.07 14.20
C PRO A 453 -0.52 -14.63 14.02
N VAL A 454 -0.70 -13.31 14.00
CA VAL A 454 -1.90 -12.62 13.50
C VAL A 454 -1.92 -12.65 11.97
N SER A 455 -0.78 -12.89 11.33
CA SER A 455 -0.63 -12.94 9.87
C SER A 455 -1.06 -14.29 9.30
N ALA A 456 -1.66 -14.26 8.12
CA ALA A 456 -1.98 -15.48 7.39
C ALA A 456 -0.72 -16.29 7.08
N PRO A 457 -0.77 -17.63 7.18
CA PRO A 457 0.30 -18.46 6.70
C PRO A 457 0.42 -18.24 5.21
N ILE A 458 1.67 -18.01 4.84
CA ILE A 458 2.14 -17.89 3.49
C ILE A 458 1.66 -19.11 2.70
N ALA A 459 0.85 -18.89 1.68
CA ALA A 459 0.52 -19.97 0.75
C ALA A 459 1.83 -20.47 0.10
N PRO A 460 2.13 -21.77 0.15
CA PRO A 460 3.32 -22.29 -0.48
C PRO A 460 3.23 -22.04 -1.99
N SER A 461 4.28 -21.45 -2.57
CA SER A 461 4.41 -21.46 -4.02
C SER A 461 4.52 -22.92 -4.48
N PRO A 462 3.82 -23.34 -5.55
CA PRO A 462 4.00 -24.68 -6.09
C PRO A 462 5.49 -24.94 -6.35
N ALA A 463 5.94 -26.16 -6.03
CA ALA A 463 7.32 -26.56 -6.24
C ALA A 463 7.72 -26.28 -7.70
N PRO A 464 8.96 -25.80 -7.95
CA PRO A 464 9.39 -25.45 -9.29
C PRO A 464 9.20 -26.65 -10.23
N PRO A 465 8.72 -26.44 -11.47
CA PRO A 465 8.72 -27.51 -12.46
C PRO A 465 10.17 -27.97 -12.65
N THR A 466 10.39 -29.27 -12.50
CA THR A 466 11.70 -29.87 -12.76
C THR A 466 12.09 -29.53 -14.20
N ALA A 467 13.19 -28.80 -14.36
CA ALA A 467 13.69 -28.45 -15.69
C ALA A 467 13.84 -29.73 -16.52
N PRO A 468 13.32 -29.80 -17.76
CA PRO A 468 13.51 -30.98 -18.58
C PRO A 468 15.01 -31.17 -18.78
N ALA A 469 15.51 -32.35 -18.41
CA ALA A 469 16.92 -32.70 -18.52
C ALA A 469 17.40 -32.36 -19.94
N ARG A 470 18.27 -31.34 -20.07
CA ARG A 470 18.94 -31.02 -21.32
C ARG A 470 19.68 -32.28 -21.78
N ARG A 471 19.09 -33.02 -22.72
CA ARG A 471 19.79 -34.07 -23.46
C ARG A 471 20.98 -33.42 -24.15
N ARG A 472 22.17 -33.55 -23.56
CA ARG A 472 23.44 -33.24 -24.22
C ARG A 472 23.52 -34.12 -25.47
N ARG A 473 23.21 -33.55 -26.64
CA ARG A 473 23.61 -34.13 -27.92
C ARG A 473 25.14 -34.07 -27.98
N SER A 474 25.78 -35.21 -27.74
CA SER A 474 27.21 -35.37 -27.98
C SER A 474 27.48 -35.29 -29.49
N LYS A 475 28.09 -34.19 -29.93
CA LYS A 475 28.75 -34.13 -31.24
C LYS A 475 29.97 -35.05 -31.18
N ARG A 476 29.83 -36.32 -31.61
CA ARG A 476 30.97 -37.16 -31.96
C ARG A 476 31.65 -36.56 -33.20
N ARG A 477 32.80 -35.92 -32.98
CA ARG A 477 33.80 -35.64 -34.03
C ARG A 477 34.28 -36.98 -34.59
N ARG A 478 34.08 -37.22 -35.89
CA ARG A 478 34.80 -38.25 -36.65
C ARG A 478 36.24 -37.76 -36.84
N GLY A 479 37.19 -38.38 -36.16
CA GLY A 479 38.61 -38.28 -36.49
C GLY A 479 38.94 -39.25 -37.61
N ALA A 480 39.61 -38.75 -38.65
CA ALA A 480 40.23 -39.52 -39.71
C ALA A 480 41.70 -39.83 -39.35
N GLY A 481 42.21 -40.98 -39.82
CA GLY A 481 43.63 -41.38 -39.78
C GLY A 481 43.81 -42.77 -39.15
N GLN A 482 43.68 -43.89 -39.89
CA GLN A 482 44.68 -44.59 -40.72
C GLN A 482 45.84 -45.27 -39.95
N ALA A 483 45.88 -46.61 -40.06
CA ALA A 483 47.03 -47.53 -40.19
C ALA A 483 48.23 -47.32 -39.25
N LYS A 484 48.60 -48.24 -38.36
CA LYS A 484 49.02 -49.63 -38.58
C LYS A 484 49.01 -50.39 -37.25
#